data_AF-A0A945PZA3-F1
#
_entry.id   AF-A0A945PZA3-F1
#
_cell.length_a   1.000
_cell.length_b   1.000
_cell.length_c   1.000
_cell.angle_alpha   90.00
_cell.angle_beta   90.00
_cell.angle_gamma   90.00
#
_symmetry.space_group_name_H-M   'P 1'
#
loop_
_entity.id
_entity.type
_entity.pdbx_description
1 polymer ?
#
loop_
_entity_poly.entity_id
_entity_poly.type
_entity_poly.pdbx_seq_one_letter_code
_entity_poly.pdbx_strand_id
1 'polypeptide(L)'
;MIRLYAIVSLTCAIFSTTNFAQNTPTKVIVYPLEAVIDSGTMTNSQFKKRYPGIDVTDFGLVDEGWYIRYTHQRMVYMFGPSDDLEYTRELKAVLEEIRLSAVLQNSKISSSKIEIVRFEFSALGNS
;
A
#
# COMPACT_ATOMS: atom_id res chain seq x y z
N MET A 1 58.72 26.70 -29.47
CA MET A 1 57.81 25.75 -30.15
C MET A 1 57.09 24.93 -29.09
N ILE A 2 55.77 25.03 -29.07
CA ILE A 2 54.83 24.57 -28.04
C ILE A 2 54.73 23.03 -28.03
N ARG A 3 54.86 22.39 -26.86
CA ARG A 3 54.53 20.97 -26.67
C ARG A 3 53.10 20.85 -26.18
N LEU A 4 52.32 20.08 -26.95
CA LEU A 4 50.89 19.84 -26.85
C LEU A 4 50.58 18.94 -25.65
N TYR A 5 49.62 19.33 -24.82
CA TYR A 5 49.06 18.52 -23.74
C TYR A 5 48.11 17.46 -24.31
N ALA A 6 48.37 16.18 -24.05
CA ALA A 6 47.42 15.10 -24.30
C ALA A 6 46.66 14.81 -22.99
N ILE A 7 45.48 15.43 -22.87
CA ILE A 7 44.50 15.16 -21.80
C ILE A 7 43.73 13.91 -22.24
N VAL A 8 44.01 12.76 -21.61
CA VAL A 8 43.17 11.56 -21.75
C VAL A 8 41.98 11.73 -20.82
N SER A 9 40.89 12.29 -21.35
CA SER A 9 39.58 12.29 -20.70
C SER A 9 39.02 10.87 -20.69
N LEU A 10 39.13 10.19 -19.56
CA LEU A 10 38.43 8.94 -19.28
C LEU A 10 36.99 9.29 -18.84
N THR A 11 36.09 9.47 -19.80
CA THR A 11 34.66 9.67 -19.50
C THR A 11 34.04 8.35 -19.04
N CYS A 12 33.88 8.22 -17.74
CA CYS A 12 33.10 7.17 -17.09
C CYS A 12 31.61 7.38 -17.41
N ALA A 13 31.11 6.69 -18.44
CA ALA A 13 29.68 6.64 -18.73
C ALA A 13 29.00 5.66 -17.76
N ILE A 14 28.49 6.20 -16.66
CA ILE A 14 27.64 5.44 -15.73
C ILE A 14 26.26 5.30 -16.38
N PHE A 15 26.03 4.16 -17.03
CA PHE A 15 24.68 3.72 -17.38
C PHE A 15 23.97 3.28 -16.09
N SER A 16 23.26 4.20 -15.45
CA SER A 16 22.31 3.86 -14.38
C SER A 16 21.11 3.15 -14.98
N THR A 17 21.19 1.84 -15.15
CA THR A 17 20.02 0.99 -15.38
C THR A 17 19.49 0.52 -14.03
N THR A 18 18.57 1.27 -13.45
CA THR A 18 17.76 0.75 -12.33
C THR A 18 16.35 0.51 -12.82
N ASN A 19 16.10 -0.77 -13.07
CA ASN A 19 14.81 -1.41 -13.30
C ASN A 19 13.66 -0.73 -12.54
N PHE A 20 12.68 -0.22 -13.26
CA PHE A 20 11.34 -0.01 -12.72
C PHE A 20 10.73 -1.40 -12.45
N ALA A 21 11.00 -1.96 -11.28
CA ALA A 21 10.21 -3.08 -10.79
C ALA A 21 8.78 -2.56 -10.62
N GLN A 22 7.89 -2.94 -11.54
CA GLN A 22 6.45 -2.73 -11.37
C GLN A 22 6.04 -3.50 -10.11
N ASN A 23 5.93 -2.78 -9.00
CA ASN A 23 5.53 -3.30 -7.71
C ASN A 23 3.99 -3.45 -7.68
N THR A 24 3.44 -4.15 -8.66
CA THR A 24 2.01 -4.46 -8.68
C THR A 24 1.75 -5.43 -7.54
N PRO A 25 0.84 -5.09 -6.59
CA PRO A 25 0.50 -5.99 -5.51
C PRO A 25 -0.02 -7.30 -6.12
N THR A 26 0.40 -8.41 -5.54
CA THR A 26 0.05 -9.76 -6.02
C THR A 26 -1.24 -10.25 -5.40
N LYS A 27 -1.70 -9.58 -4.34
CA LYS A 27 -2.97 -9.89 -3.71
C LYS A 27 -3.55 -8.64 -3.05
N VAL A 28 -4.80 -8.35 -3.38
CA VAL A 28 -5.56 -7.23 -2.80
C VAL A 28 -6.81 -7.81 -2.15
N ILE A 29 -6.94 -7.63 -0.83
CA ILE A 29 -8.10 -8.10 -0.07
C ILE A 29 -8.83 -6.90 0.52
N VAL A 30 -10.15 -6.86 0.35
CA VAL A 30 -11.02 -5.84 0.94
C VAL A 30 -11.71 -6.38 2.18
N TYR A 31 -11.73 -5.57 3.23
CA TYR A 31 -12.47 -5.77 4.47
C TYR A 31 -13.38 -4.57 4.72
N PRO A 32 -14.47 -4.75 5.48
CA PRO A 32 -15.27 -3.62 5.91
C PRO A 32 -14.47 -2.74 6.89
N LEU A 33 -14.86 -1.48 7.01
CA LEU A 33 -14.06 -0.47 7.72
C LEU A 33 -13.90 -0.79 9.22
N GLU A 34 -14.93 -1.33 9.86
CA GLU A 34 -14.94 -1.74 11.27
C GLU A 34 -13.93 -2.84 11.59
N ALA A 35 -13.49 -3.61 10.59
CA ALA A 35 -12.50 -4.66 10.78
C ALA A 35 -11.13 -4.12 11.25
N VAL A 36 -10.88 -2.81 11.11
CA VAL A 36 -9.67 -2.17 11.65
C VAL A 36 -9.53 -2.42 13.16
N ILE A 37 -10.58 -2.20 13.93
CA ILE A 37 -10.56 -2.33 15.41
C ILE A 37 -10.29 -3.79 15.79
N ASP A 38 -10.99 -4.70 15.13
CA ASP A 38 -10.88 -6.13 15.40
C ASP A 38 -9.52 -6.72 15.02
N SER A 39 -8.83 -6.11 14.03
CA SER A 39 -7.51 -6.55 13.60
C SER A 39 -6.43 -6.42 14.68
N GLY A 40 -6.62 -5.51 15.65
CA GLY A 40 -5.71 -5.30 16.77
C GLY A 40 -6.03 -6.13 18.01
N THR A 41 -7.23 -6.70 18.10
CA THR A 41 -7.73 -7.39 19.31
C THR A 41 -7.88 -8.89 19.13
N MET A 42 -8.08 -9.36 17.90
CA MET A 42 -8.34 -10.76 17.60
C MET A 42 -7.08 -11.51 17.17
N THR A 43 -7.05 -12.81 17.42
CA THR A 43 -6.08 -13.69 16.77
C THR A 43 -6.34 -13.75 15.27
N ASN A 44 -5.31 -14.08 14.47
CA ASN A 44 -5.46 -14.19 13.01
C ASN A 44 -6.56 -15.17 12.58
N SER A 45 -6.74 -16.27 13.31
CA SER A 45 -7.78 -17.27 13.04
C SER A 45 -9.18 -16.72 13.29
N GLN A 46 -9.39 -16.05 14.42
CA GLN A 46 -10.67 -15.40 14.75
C GLN A 46 -11.00 -14.31 13.74
N PHE A 47 -10.03 -13.47 13.41
CA PHE A 47 -10.18 -12.40 12.44
C PHE A 47 -10.63 -12.95 11.09
N LYS A 48 -9.92 -13.94 10.53
CA LYS A 48 -10.27 -14.56 9.24
C LYS A 48 -11.62 -15.27 9.24
N LYS A 49 -12.03 -15.82 10.38
CA LYS A 49 -13.35 -16.45 10.53
C LYS A 49 -14.47 -15.41 10.49
N ARG A 50 -14.27 -14.26 11.14
CA ARG A 50 -15.25 -13.16 11.20
C ARG A 50 -15.28 -12.35 9.90
N TYR A 51 -14.11 -12.03 9.38
CA TYR A 51 -13.91 -11.27 8.16
C TYR A 51 -13.14 -12.14 7.15
N PRO A 52 -13.84 -12.91 6.30
CA PRO A 52 -13.18 -13.72 5.27
C PRO A 52 -12.44 -12.84 4.24
N GLY A 53 -12.89 -11.59 4.06
CA GLY A 53 -12.37 -10.65 3.08
C GLY A 53 -12.80 -10.98 1.65
N ILE A 54 -12.73 -9.98 0.77
CA ILE A 54 -13.02 -10.13 -0.66
C ILE A 54 -11.72 -10.01 -1.42
N ASP A 55 -11.36 -11.04 -2.19
CA ASP A 55 -10.19 -11.00 -3.07
C ASP A 55 -10.55 -10.26 -4.37
N VAL A 56 -9.93 -9.10 -4.56
CA VAL A 56 -10.19 -8.21 -5.71
C VAL A 56 -8.98 -8.10 -6.63
N THR A 57 -8.03 -9.01 -6.51
CA THR A 57 -6.75 -8.96 -7.23
C THR A 57 -6.92 -8.82 -8.74
N ASP A 58 -7.89 -9.54 -9.32
CA ASP A 58 -8.09 -9.57 -10.78
C ASP A 58 -9.11 -8.55 -11.30
N PHE A 59 -9.99 -8.04 -10.43
CA PHE A 59 -11.16 -7.24 -10.82
C PHE A 59 -11.14 -5.80 -10.31
N GLY A 60 -10.28 -5.49 -9.33
CA GLY A 60 -10.22 -4.18 -8.71
C GLY A 60 -11.38 -3.89 -7.76
N LEU A 61 -11.41 -2.67 -7.22
CA LEU A 61 -12.47 -2.22 -6.32
C LEU A 61 -13.77 -2.00 -7.09
N VAL A 62 -14.89 -2.31 -6.43
CA VAL A 62 -16.24 -2.21 -7.02
C VAL A 62 -17.14 -1.19 -6.33
N ASP A 63 -16.73 -0.68 -5.17
CA ASP A 63 -17.52 0.29 -4.40
C ASP A 63 -16.72 1.58 -4.21
N GLU A 64 -17.31 2.71 -4.59
CA GLU A 64 -16.72 4.04 -4.42
C GLU A 64 -16.66 4.44 -2.94
N GLY A 65 -15.69 5.30 -2.60
CA GLY A 65 -15.57 5.87 -1.27
C GLY A 65 -14.13 5.93 -0.77
N TRP A 66 -13.99 6.24 0.51
CA TRP A 66 -12.73 6.27 1.22
C TRP A 66 -12.35 4.89 1.72
N TYR A 67 -11.08 4.56 1.57
CA TYR A 67 -10.48 3.33 2.06
C TYR A 67 -9.21 3.64 2.84
N ILE A 68 -8.94 2.84 3.87
CA ILE A 68 -7.61 2.74 4.47
C ILE A 68 -6.87 1.62 3.75
N ARG A 69 -5.76 1.97 3.08
CA ARG A 69 -4.88 1.05 2.38
C ARG A 69 -3.69 0.70 3.27
N TYR A 70 -3.65 -0.55 3.73
CA TYR A 70 -2.44 -1.13 4.32
C TYR A 70 -1.67 -1.88 3.23
N THR A 71 -0.39 -1.57 3.05
CA THR A 71 0.49 -2.25 2.10
C THR A 71 1.68 -2.86 2.81
N HIS A 72 1.95 -4.14 2.59
CA HIS A 72 3.19 -4.78 3.03
C HIS A 72 3.69 -5.77 1.98
N GLN A 73 4.90 -5.54 1.47
CA GLN A 73 5.48 -6.31 0.37
C GLN A 73 4.51 -6.35 -0.83
N ARG A 74 4.07 -7.54 -1.23
CA ARG A 74 3.17 -7.78 -2.37
C ARG A 74 1.70 -7.94 -1.95
N MET A 75 1.37 -7.62 -0.70
CA MET A 75 0.03 -7.72 -0.13
C MET A 75 -0.54 -6.33 0.11
N VAL A 76 -1.80 -6.14 -0.28
CA VAL A 76 -2.59 -4.95 0.02
C VAL A 76 -3.87 -5.36 0.73
N TYR A 77 -4.17 -4.70 1.84
CA TYR A 77 -5.45 -4.77 2.52
C TYR A 77 -6.14 -3.41 2.42
N MET A 78 -7.39 -3.42 1.98
CA MET A 78 -8.25 -2.25 1.89
C MET A 78 -9.33 -2.37 2.96
N PHE A 79 -9.50 -1.35 3.80
CA PHE A 79 -10.60 -1.28 4.78
C PHE A 79 -11.56 -0.18 4.34
N GLY A 80 -12.80 -0.54 4.03
CA GLY A 80 -13.79 0.38 3.46
C GLY A 80 -14.84 -0.34 2.60
N PRO A 81 -15.59 0.41 1.78
CA PRO A 81 -15.57 1.87 1.65
C PRO A 81 -16.23 2.59 2.84
N SER A 82 -15.96 3.89 2.97
CA SER A 82 -16.70 4.84 3.82
C SER A 82 -16.96 6.14 3.07
N ASP A 83 -18.10 6.76 3.32
CA ASP A 83 -18.44 8.10 2.84
C ASP A 83 -17.90 9.21 3.77
N ASP A 84 -17.61 8.88 5.03
CA ASP A 84 -17.05 9.78 6.03
C ASP A 84 -15.51 9.71 6.06
N LEU A 85 -14.86 10.77 5.58
CA LEU A 85 -13.40 10.91 5.61
C LEU A 85 -12.85 11.08 7.03
N GLU A 86 -13.56 11.76 7.91
CA GLU A 86 -13.07 12.02 9.26
C GLU A 86 -13.07 10.74 10.08
N TYR A 87 -14.17 9.99 10.03
CA TYR A 87 -14.21 8.65 10.63
C TYR A 87 -13.14 7.72 10.06
N THR A 88 -12.87 7.80 8.75
CA THR A 88 -11.79 7.05 8.11
C THR A 88 -10.40 7.45 8.65
N ARG A 89 -10.18 8.73 8.98
CA ARG A 89 -8.93 9.22 9.60
C ARG A 89 -8.75 8.70 11.02
N GLU A 90 -9.82 8.70 11.80
CA GLU A 90 -9.80 8.15 13.16
C GLU A 90 -9.40 6.67 13.13
N LEU A 91 -10.04 5.87 12.28
CA LEU A 91 -9.68 4.45 12.15
C LEU A 91 -8.30 4.24 11.52
N LYS A 92 -7.84 5.11 10.63
CA LYS A 92 -6.45 5.07 10.15
C LYS A 92 -5.47 5.22 11.32
N ALA A 93 -5.71 6.16 12.23
CA ALA A 93 -4.84 6.36 13.39
C ALA A 93 -4.82 5.11 14.29
N VAL A 94 -5.97 4.48 14.52
CA VAL A 94 -6.06 3.19 15.23
C VAL A 94 -5.22 2.11 14.53
N LEU A 95 -5.31 1.99 13.20
CA LEU A 95 -4.52 1.01 12.45
C LEU A 95 -3.01 1.30 12.52
N GLU A 96 -2.61 2.57 12.57
CA GLU A 96 -1.21 2.98 12.74
C GLU A 96 -0.66 2.57 14.11
N GLU A 97 -1.44 2.71 15.18
CA GLU A 97 -1.09 2.23 16.51
C GLU A 97 -0.96 0.70 16.55
N ILE A 98 -1.95 -0.02 15.99
CA ILE A 98 -1.92 -1.48 15.88
C ILE A 98 -0.65 -1.93 15.12
N ARG A 99 -0.34 -1.28 14.00
CA ARG A 99 0.86 -1.55 13.21
C ARG A 99 2.13 -1.31 14.03
N LEU A 100 2.21 -0.21 14.79
CA LEU A 100 3.37 0.10 15.61
C LEU A 100 3.60 -1.01 16.65
N SER A 101 2.56 -1.44 17.36
CA SER A 101 2.64 -2.55 18.31
C SER A 101 3.07 -3.86 17.63
N ALA A 102 2.53 -4.16 16.45
CA ALA A 102 2.88 -5.35 15.69
C ALA A 102 4.33 -5.32 15.18
N VAL A 103 4.85 -4.15 14.79
CA VAL A 103 6.26 -3.97 14.36
C VAL A 103 7.23 -4.22 15.51
N LEU A 104 6.87 -3.84 16.74
CA LEU A 104 7.69 -4.12 17.93
C LEU A 104 7.80 -5.63 18.19
N GLN A 105 6.76 -6.41 17.88
CA GLN A 105 6.77 -7.86 18.01
C GLN A 105 7.43 -8.56 16.82
N ASN A 106 7.32 -7.98 15.62
CA ASN A 106 7.87 -8.52 14.38
C ASN A 106 8.42 -7.40 13.48
N SER A 107 9.72 -7.15 13.56
CA SER A 107 10.38 -6.08 12.82
C SER A 107 10.34 -6.24 11.29
N LYS A 108 10.04 -7.45 10.77
CA LYS A 108 9.93 -7.70 9.33
C LYS A 108 8.82 -6.89 8.67
N ILE A 109 7.79 -6.50 9.42
CA ILE A 109 6.68 -5.70 8.91
C ILE A 109 6.90 -4.20 9.01
N SER A 110 8.07 -3.74 9.46
CA SER A 110 8.40 -2.31 9.62
C SER A 110 8.24 -1.47 8.35
N SER A 111 8.50 -2.06 7.19
CA SER A 111 8.36 -1.43 5.87
C SER A 111 6.91 -1.31 5.38
N SER A 112 5.93 -1.79 6.15
CA SER A 112 4.52 -1.61 5.84
C SER A 112 4.10 -0.13 5.85
N LYS A 113 3.12 0.21 5.01
CA LYS A 113 2.58 1.57 4.86
C LYS A 113 1.08 1.56 5.09
N ILE A 114 0.56 2.65 5.65
CA ILE A 114 -0.88 2.90 5.81
C ILE A 114 -1.21 4.25 5.19
N GLU A 115 -2.18 4.28 4.29
CA GLU A 115 -2.58 5.48 3.55
C GLU A 115 -4.11 5.55 3.47
N ILE A 116 -4.69 6.74 3.41
CA ILE A 116 -6.08 6.91 2.99
C ILE A 116 -6.10 7.14 1.49
N VAL A 117 -7.01 6.45 0.81
CA VAL A 117 -7.24 6.61 -0.63
C VAL A 117 -8.72 6.73 -0.91
N ARG A 118 -9.06 7.50 -1.94
CA ARG A 118 -10.41 7.56 -2.48
C ARG A 118 -10.48 6.72 -3.75
N PHE A 119 -11.48 5.86 -3.85
CA PHE A 119 -11.83 5.18 -5.08
C PHE A 119 -13.09 5.81 -5.66
N GLU A 120 -13.03 6.15 -6.94
CA GLU A 120 -14.13 6.71 -7.74
C GLU A 120 -14.06 6.06 -9.12
N PHE A 121 -15.20 5.70 -9.68
CA PHE A 121 -15.30 5.27 -11.07
C PHE A 121 -15.05 6.48 -11.98
N SER A 122 -14.03 6.37 -12.84
CA SER A 122 -13.81 7.39 -13.85
C SER A 122 -14.97 7.39 -14.85
N ALA A 123 -15.75 8.47 -14.92
CA ALA A 123 -16.83 8.64 -15.90
C ALA A 123 -16.32 8.87 -17.35
N LEU A 124 -15.08 8.49 -17.67
CA LEU A 124 -14.51 8.59 -19.02
C LEU A 124 -14.94 7.38 -19.86
N GLY A 125 -16.22 7.34 -20.16
CA GLY A 125 -16.82 6.44 -21.13
C GLY A 125 -17.93 7.19 -21.87
N ASN A 126 -17.54 7.97 -22.88
CA ASN A 126 -18.28 8.31 -24.10
C ASN A 126 -17.59 9.52 -24.79
N SER A 127 -16.74 9.24 -25.78
CA SER A 127 -16.40 10.16 -26.87
C SER A 127 -16.85 9.53 -28.18
#